data_AF-A0A7K4QCL2-F1
#
_entry.id   AF-A0A7K4QCL2-F1
#
_cell.length_a   1.000
_cell.length_b   1.000
_cell.length_c   1.000
_cell.angle_alpha   90.00
_cell.angle_beta   90.00
_cell.angle_gamma   90.00
#
_symmetry.space_group_name_H-M   'P 1'
#
loop_
_entity.id
_entity.type
_entity.pdbx_description
1 polymer ?
#
loop_
_entity_poly.entity_id
_entity_poly.type
_entity_poly.pdbx_seq_one_letter_code
_entity_poly.pdbx_strand_id
1 'polypeptide(L)'
;QMVSNSPEFVQKAASQSLGIMVENVTPARAMTALMDMGVNSRPAPVRECAAQLLLSLVERIGVTQLAGTPRAERLPHVAGKLAQDCHKDTRHYGQEMVKMLLNHQQFKCFSPLDL
;
A
#
# COMPACT_ATOMS: atom_id res chain seq x y z
N GLN A 1 -0.10 12.96 -24.86
CA GLN A 1 -0.07 11.91 -23.82
C GLN A 1 1.38 11.55 -23.57
N MET A 2 1.93 11.87 -22.40
CA MET A 2 3.32 11.52 -22.08
C MET A 2 3.25 10.23 -21.26
N VAL A 3 3.49 9.10 -21.93
CA VAL A 3 3.66 7.82 -21.24
C VAL A 3 4.93 7.98 -20.41
N SER A 4 4.78 8.06 -19.08
CA SER A 4 5.91 7.97 -18.15
C SER A 4 6.39 6.51 -18.11
N ASN A 5 6.93 6.04 -19.23
CA ASN A 5 7.79 4.86 -19.22
C ASN A 5 9.05 5.30 -18.50
N SER A 6 9.13 5.04 -17.20
CA SER A 6 10.41 5.05 -16.51
C SER A 6 11.37 4.20 -17.35
N PRO A 7 12.57 4.70 -17.70
CA PRO A 7 13.54 3.92 -18.45
C PRO A 7 13.71 2.55 -17.79
N GLU A 8 13.88 1.48 -18.56
CA GLU A 8 14.05 0.11 -18.02
C GLU A 8 15.11 0.05 -16.91
N PHE A 9 16.14 0.90 -17.01
CA PHE A 9 17.16 1.08 -15.98
C PHE A 9 16.60 1.56 -14.64
N VAL A 10 15.65 2.51 -14.65
CA VAL A 10 14.99 3.01 -13.43
C VAL A 10 14.09 1.93 -12.83
N GLN A 11 13.37 1.17 -13.65
CA GLN A 11 12.56 0.05 -13.18
C GLN A 11 13.41 -1.07 -12.59
N LYS A 12 14.53 -1.40 -13.24
CA LYS A 12 15.50 -2.39 -12.76
C LYS A 12 16.18 -1.95 -11.46
N ALA A 13 16.58 -0.68 -11.37
CA ALA A 13 17.15 -0.11 -10.15
C ALA A 13 16.15 -0.08 -8.99
N ALA A 14 14.87 0.19 -9.27
CA ALA A 14 13.80 0.11 -8.28
C ALA A 14 13.59 -1.33 -7.79
N SER A 15 13.52 -2.31 -8.70
CA SER A 15 13.40 -3.73 -8.36
C SER A 15 14.59 -4.25 -7.54
N GLN A 16 15.81 -3.84 -7.89
CA GLN A 16 17.02 -4.19 -7.13
C GLN A 16 17.02 -3.53 -5.74
N SER A 17 16.64 -2.26 -5.65
CA SER A 17 16.53 -1.54 -4.37
C SER A 17 15.46 -2.17 -3.47
N LEU A 18 14.35 -2.64 -4.05
CA LEU A 18 13.33 -3.40 -3.35
C LEU A 18 13.83 -4.76 -2.87
N GLY A 19 14.60 -5.49 -3.67
CA GLY A 19 15.26 -6.74 -3.25
C GLY A 19 16.17 -6.53 -2.04
N ILE A 20 17.02 -5.50 -2.10
CA ILE A 20 17.92 -5.13 -0.99
C ILE A 20 17.13 -4.66 0.23
N MET A 21 16.03 -3.91 0.04
CA MET A 21 15.13 -3.55 1.15
C MET A 21 14.46 -4.79 1.76
N VAL A 22 14.05 -5.78 0.99
CA VAL A 22 13.46 -7.03 1.53
C VAL A 22 14.49 -7.81 2.35
N GLU A 23 15.76 -7.74 1.96
CA GLU A 23 16.86 -8.35 2.71
C GLU A 23 17.25 -7.55 3.98
N ASN A 24 17.08 -6.23 4.01
CA ASN A 24 17.65 -5.35 5.06
C ASN A 24 16.62 -4.54 5.88
N VAL A 25 15.38 -4.44 5.43
CA VAL A 25 14.28 -3.71 6.07
C VAL A 25 13.18 -4.70 6.40
N THR A 26 12.81 -4.81 7.67
CA THR A 26 11.71 -5.70 8.07
C THR A 26 10.41 -5.32 7.34
N PRO A 27 9.53 -6.28 6.98
CA PRO A 27 8.25 -5.98 6.32
C PRO A 27 7.46 -4.85 7.02
N ALA A 28 7.55 -4.83 8.35
CA ALA A 28 7.10 -3.80 9.25
C ALA A 28 7.55 -2.36 8.90
N ARG A 29 8.84 -2.16 8.64
CA ARG A 29 9.42 -0.85 8.30
C ARG A 29 9.09 -0.45 6.86
N ALA A 30 9.13 -1.40 5.93
CA ALA A 30 8.72 -1.16 4.54
C ALA A 30 7.26 -0.68 4.47
N MET A 31 6.36 -1.36 5.18
CA MET A 31 4.95 -0.98 5.26
C MET A 31 4.78 0.43 5.82
N THR A 32 5.53 0.79 6.86
CA THR A 32 5.48 2.13 7.47
C THR A 32 5.93 3.19 6.47
N ALA A 33 7.05 2.99 5.78
CA ALA A 33 7.55 3.94 4.78
C ALA A 33 6.58 4.11 3.60
N LEU A 34 5.93 3.05 3.15
CA LEU A 34 4.92 3.10 2.09
C LEU A 34 3.69 3.90 2.52
N MET A 35 3.19 3.66 3.74
CA MET A 35 2.03 4.37 4.30
C MET A 35 2.33 5.86 4.53
N ASP A 36 3.52 6.19 5.02
CA ASP A 36 3.88 7.57 5.38
C ASP A 36 4.29 8.40 4.15
N MET A 37 5.04 7.82 3.21
CA MET A 37 5.65 8.56 2.09
C MET A 37 5.11 8.14 0.73
N GLY A 38 5.02 6.84 0.45
CA GLY A 38 4.67 6.32 -0.87
C GLY A 38 3.26 6.72 -1.32
N VAL A 39 2.26 6.46 -0.47
CA VAL A 39 0.85 6.77 -0.74
C VAL A 39 0.58 8.28 -0.85
N ASN A 40 1.43 9.11 -0.25
CA ASN A 40 1.30 10.57 -0.25
C ASN A 40 2.06 11.25 -1.41
N SER A 41 2.69 10.47 -2.29
CA SER A 41 3.52 11.00 -3.36
C SER A 41 2.72 11.75 -4.43
N ARG A 42 3.26 12.88 -4.92
CA ARG A 42 2.61 13.66 -5.99
C ARG A 42 2.54 12.90 -7.32
N PRO A 43 3.61 12.24 -7.81
CA PRO A 43 3.55 11.47 -9.04
C PRO A 43 2.65 10.24 -8.91
N ALA A 44 1.67 10.10 -9.79
CA ALA A 44 0.75 8.97 -9.82
C ALA A 44 1.45 7.60 -9.92
N PRO A 45 2.51 7.42 -10.75
CA PRO A 45 3.21 6.13 -10.82
C PRO A 45 3.85 5.69 -9.50
N VAL A 46 4.29 6.66 -8.67
CA VAL A 46 4.86 6.35 -7.35
C VAL A 46 3.76 5.89 -6.39
N ARG A 47 2.58 6.51 -6.42
CA ARG A 47 1.44 6.05 -5.61
C ARG A 47 0.94 4.68 -6.03
N GLU A 48 0.88 4.40 -7.33
CA GLU A 48 0.52 3.09 -7.88
C GLU A 48 1.49 2.01 -7.39
N CYS A 49 2.79 2.22 -7.57
CA CYS A 49 3.82 1.31 -7.09
C CYS A 49 3.73 1.11 -5.57
N ALA A 50 3.53 2.18 -4.82
CA ALA A 50 3.38 2.11 -3.37
C ALA A 50 2.13 1.31 -2.95
N ALA A 51 1.00 1.50 -3.64
CA ALA A 51 -0.24 0.79 -3.37
C ALA A 51 -0.12 -0.70 -3.68
N GLN A 52 0.52 -1.05 -4.80
CA GLN A 52 0.79 -2.45 -5.18
C GLN A 52 1.67 -3.14 -4.14
N LEU A 53 2.80 -2.52 -3.77
CA LEU A 53 3.72 -3.06 -2.76
C LEU A 53 3.07 -3.18 -1.39
N LEU A 54 2.24 -2.20 -1.01
CA LEU A 54 1.51 -2.22 0.25
C LEU A 54 0.50 -3.37 0.29
N LEU A 55 -0.27 -3.59 -0.78
CA LEU A 55 -1.17 -4.74 -0.89
C LEU A 55 -0.40 -6.06 -0.75
N SER A 56 0.73 -6.24 -1.46
CA SER A 56 1.55 -7.45 -1.34
C SER A 56 2.08 -7.69 0.08
N LEU A 57 2.39 -6.63 0.83
CA LEU A 57 2.78 -6.76 2.24
C LEU A 57 1.59 -7.13 3.13
N VAL A 58 0.40 -6.58 2.88
CA VAL A 58 -0.82 -6.93 3.61
C VAL A 58 -1.20 -8.40 3.37
N GLU A 59 -1.10 -8.88 2.14
CA GLU A 59 -1.30 -10.29 1.77
C GLU A 59 -0.27 -11.20 2.44
N ARG A 60 1.01 -10.82 2.40
CA ARG A 60 2.10 -11.64 2.96
C ARG A 60 2.06 -11.72 4.49
N ILE A 61 1.76 -10.62 5.18
CA ILE A 61 1.69 -10.59 6.65
C ILE A 61 0.35 -11.15 7.12
N GLY A 62 -0.73 -10.89 6.39
CA GLY A 62 -2.08 -11.29 6.77
C GLY A 62 -2.73 -10.31 7.75
N VAL A 63 -4.04 -10.09 7.56
CA VAL A 63 -4.83 -9.11 8.32
C VAL A 63 -4.88 -9.43 9.82
N THR A 64 -4.92 -10.71 10.19
CA THR A 64 -4.93 -11.15 11.59
C THR A 64 -3.62 -10.83 12.32
N GLN A 65 -2.47 -10.99 11.66
CA GLN A 65 -1.19 -10.61 12.25
C GLN A 65 -1.06 -9.08 12.34
N LEU A 66 -1.58 -8.35 11.36
CA LEU A 66 -1.57 -6.89 11.37
C LEU A 66 -2.42 -6.29 12.49
N ALA A 67 -3.56 -6.91 12.82
CA ALA A 67 -4.49 -6.44 13.84
C ALA A 67 -3.84 -6.26 15.23
N GLY A 68 -2.81 -7.05 15.55
CA GLY A 68 -2.05 -6.94 16.80
C GLY A 68 -0.91 -5.92 16.78
N THR A 69 -0.84 -5.03 15.78
CA THR A 69 0.29 -4.10 15.59
C THR A 69 -0.17 -2.64 15.53
N PRO A 70 0.72 -1.66 15.82
CA PRO A 70 0.39 -0.24 15.69
C PRO A 70 -0.01 0.20 14.26
N ARG A 71 0.22 -0.64 13.25
CA ARG A 71 -0.18 -0.35 11.86
C ARG A 71 -1.67 -0.57 11.64
N ALA A 72 -2.33 -1.37 12.48
CA ALA A 72 -3.77 -1.65 12.38
C ALA A 72 -4.60 -0.36 12.41
N GLU A 73 -4.22 0.64 13.20
CA GLU A 73 -4.97 1.89 13.31
C GLU A 73 -4.90 2.73 12.02
N ARG A 74 -3.75 2.72 11.34
CA ARG A 74 -3.49 3.58 10.18
C ARG A 74 -3.86 2.93 8.85
N LEU A 75 -3.78 1.60 8.77
CA LEU A 75 -3.97 0.87 7.51
C LEU A 75 -5.36 1.06 6.89
N PRO A 76 -6.49 1.06 7.63
CA PRO A 76 -7.81 1.32 7.07
C PRO A 76 -7.90 2.69 6.40
N HIS A 77 -7.34 3.73 7.03
CA HIS A 77 -7.32 5.07 6.47
C HIS A 77 -6.50 5.15 5.18
N VAL A 78 -5.31 4.54 5.19
CA VAL A 78 -4.46 4.48 3.99
C VAL A 78 -5.13 3.71 2.86
N ALA A 79 -5.77 2.57 3.15
CA ALA A 79 -6.49 1.77 2.17
C ALA A 79 -7.71 2.53 1.61
N GLY A 80 -8.47 3.22 2.46
CA GLY A 80 -9.60 4.06 2.06
C GLY A 80 -9.17 5.22 1.15
N LYS A 81 -8.06 5.89 1.47
CA LYS A 81 -7.48 6.92 0.61
C LYS A 81 -7.09 6.37 -0.76
N LEU A 82 -6.39 5.23 -0.79
CA LEU A 82 -5.99 4.59 -2.04
C LEU A 82 -7.19 4.16 -2.87
N ALA A 83 -8.25 3.62 -2.24
CA ALA A 83 -9.48 3.20 -2.90
C ALA A 83 -10.23 4.35 -3.60
N GLN A 84 -9.90 5.60 -3.25
CA GLN A 84 -10.46 6.84 -3.81
C GLN A 84 -9.47 7.61 -4.71
N ASP A 85 -8.29 7.05 -5.03
CA ASP A 85 -7.29 7.72 -5.87
C ASP A 85 -7.83 8.07 -7.28
N CYS A 86 -7.27 9.09 -7.93
CA CYS A 86 -7.64 9.40 -9.31
C CYS A 86 -7.13 8.33 -10.32
N HIS A 87 -6.02 7.65 -9.99
CA HIS A 87 -5.45 6.60 -10.82
C HIS A 87 -6.18 5.26 -10.65
N LYS A 88 -6.53 4.61 -11.77
CA LYS A 88 -7.40 3.42 -11.77
C LYS A 88 -6.78 2.24 -11.03
N ASP A 89 -5.52 1.94 -11.28
CA ASP A 89 -4.86 0.77 -10.70
C ASP A 89 -4.58 0.99 -9.20
N THR A 90 -4.21 2.22 -8.82
CA THR A 90 -4.08 2.64 -7.43
C THR A 90 -5.38 2.44 -6.65
N ARG A 91 -6.52 2.84 -7.24
CA ARG A 91 -7.85 2.55 -6.65
C ARG A 91 -8.10 1.07 -6.49
N HIS A 92 -7.79 0.29 -7.53
CA HIS A 92 -8.03 -1.15 -7.49
C HIS A 92 -7.27 -1.78 -6.31
N TYR A 93 -5.98 -1.48 -6.14
CA TYR A 93 -5.21 -1.98 -5.00
C TYR A 93 -5.75 -1.53 -3.64
N GLY A 94 -6.17 -0.26 -3.53
CA GLY A 94 -6.83 0.25 -2.33
C GLY A 94 -8.13 -0.49 -2.00
N GLN A 95 -8.96 -0.75 -3.01
CA GLN A 95 -10.23 -1.47 -2.85
C GLN A 95 -10.01 -2.92 -2.41
N GLU A 96 -9.00 -3.61 -2.95
CA GLU A 96 -8.66 -4.96 -2.49
C GLU A 96 -8.22 -4.96 -1.02
N MET A 97 -7.38 -4.00 -0.61
CA MET A 97 -7.02 -3.86 0.81
C MET A 97 -8.25 -3.60 1.70
N VAL A 98 -9.17 -2.72 1.29
CA VAL A 98 -10.41 -2.46 2.04
C VAL A 98 -11.24 -3.74 2.20
N LYS A 99 -11.41 -4.53 1.12
CA LYS A 99 -12.12 -5.82 1.19
C LYS A 99 -11.47 -6.78 2.18
N MET A 100 -10.14 -6.91 2.14
CA MET A 100 -9.40 -7.76 3.07
C MET A 100 -9.61 -7.35 4.52
N LEU A 101 -9.61 -6.04 4.80
CA LEU A 101 -9.83 -5.49 6.13
C LEU A 101 -11.27 -5.77 6.60
N LEU A 102 -12.29 -5.43 5.81
CA LEU A 102 -13.70 -5.61 6.19
C LEU A 102 -14.08 -7.07 6.47
N ASN A 103 -13.40 -8.02 5.83
CA ASN A 103 -13.61 -9.44 6.08
C ASN A 103 -13.11 -9.90 7.47
N HIS A 104 -12.33 -9.08 8.18
CA HIS A 104 -11.77 -9.41 9.49
C HIS A 104 -12.52 -8.70 10.63
N GLN A 105 -12.89 -9.43 11.68
CA GLN A 105 -13.79 -8.94 12.74
C GLN A 105 -13.31 -7.67 13.45
N GLN A 106 -12.00 -7.51 13.65
CA GLN A 106 -11.45 -6.30 14.30
C GLN A 106 -11.59 -5.02 13.47
N PHE A 107 -11.73 -5.14 12.14
CA PHE A 107 -11.81 -3.99 11.23
C PHE A 107 -13.25 -3.71 10.76
N LYS A 108 -14.24 -4.49 11.21
CA LYS A 108 -15.66 -4.30 10.85
C LYS A 108 -16.29 -3.05 11.45
N CYS A 109 -15.61 -2.36 12.37
CA CYS A 109 -16.14 -1.19 13.07
C CYS A 109 -15.97 0.14 12.29
N PHE A 110 -15.32 0.13 11.11
CA PHE A 110 -15.13 1.34 10.33
C PHE A 110 -16.29 1.52 9.34
N SER A 111 -17.22 2.42 9.68
CA SER A 111 -18.29 2.82 8.78
C SER A 111 -17.74 3.73 7.67
N PRO A 112 -18.29 3.71 6.45
CA PRO A 112 -17.85 4.62 5.37
C PRO A 112 -18.09 6.11 5.64
N LEU A 113 -18.67 6.47 6.78
CA LEU A 113 -18.95 7.85 7.18
C LEU A 113 -17.82 8.46 8.04
N ASP A 114 -16.81 7.67 8.40
CA ASP A 114 -15.66 8.10 9.22
C ASP A 114 -14.35 8.26 8.41
N LEU A 115 -14.41 8.25 7.07
CA LEU A 115 -13.26 8.37 6.15
C LEU A 115 -13.38 9.54 5.17
#